data_AF-A0A2W4SRP5-F1
#
_entry.id   AF-A0A2W4SRP5-F1
#
_cell.length_a   1.000
_cell.length_b   1.000
_cell.length_c   1.000
_cell.angle_alpha   90.00
_cell.angle_beta   90.00
_cell.angle_gamma   90.00
#
_symmetry.space_group_name_H-M   'P 1'
#
loop_
_entity.id
_entity.type
_entity.pdbx_description
1 polymer ?
#
loop_
_entity_poly.entity_id
_entity_poly.type
_entity_poly.pdbx_seq_one_letter_code
_entity_poly.pdbx_strand_id
1 'polypeptide(L)'
;MATAPTIVALMGFFTLATIGIPMALVWRQAPRWLTRAHDRRVAFHQAACDTLHRALAETPRDDANHQRLRAQFIENSNALRALAPQLAVPTLDAVTPLPLAA
;
A
#
# COMPACT_ATOMS: atom_id res chain seq x y z
N MET A 1 39.86 9.15 -42.87
CA MET A 1 40.47 8.84 -41.55
C MET A 1 39.66 9.55 -40.47
N ALA A 2 38.93 8.82 -39.62
CA ALA A 2 38.28 9.43 -38.47
C ALA A 2 39.34 9.79 -37.42
N THR A 3 39.34 11.02 -36.94
CA THR A 3 40.29 11.51 -35.94
C THR A 3 39.94 10.96 -34.55
N ALA A 4 40.93 10.72 -33.68
CA ALA A 4 40.74 10.24 -32.31
C ALA A 4 39.58 10.91 -31.51
N PRO A 5 39.35 12.25 -31.56
CA PRO A 5 38.24 12.88 -30.83
C PRO A 5 36.84 12.43 -31.28
N THR A 6 36.66 12.15 -32.57
CA THR A 6 35.37 11.66 -33.12
C THR A 6 35.00 10.29 -32.59
N ILE A 7 35.98 9.41 -32.36
CA ILE A 7 35.75 8.06 -31.84
C ILE A 7 35.33 8.13 -30.36
N VAL A 8 36.00 8.96 -29.56
CA VAL A 8 35.67 9.15 -28.13
C VAL A 8 34.26 9.73 -27.95
N ALA A 9 33.89 10.72 -28.76
CA ALA A 9 32.56 11.31 -28.74
C ALA A 9 31.46 10.27 -29.07
N LEU A 10 31.71 9.41 -30.07
CA LEU A 10 30.80 8.34 -30.43
C LEU A 10 30.65 7.31 -29.30
N MET A 11 31.75 6.87 -28.69
CA MET A 11 31.71 5.93 -27.57
C MET A 11 30.97 6.51 -26.37
N GLY A 12 31.18 7.78 -26.06
CA GLY A 12 30.43 8.50 -25.02
C GLY A 12 28.92 8.54 -25.30
N PHE A 13 28.54 8.87 -26.54
CA PHE A 13 27.14 8.87 -26.97
C PHE A 13 26.50 7.48 -26.82
N PHE A 14 27.15 6.42 -27.31
CA PHE A 14 26.62 5.06 -27.19
C PHE A 14 26.51 4.60 -25.73
N THR A 15 27.45 4.99 -24.88
CA THR A 15 27.42 4.66 -23.44
C THR A 15 26.22 5.33 -22.77
N LEU A 16 26.01 6.62 -23.03
CA LEU A 16 24.87 7.38 -22.52
C LEU A 16 23.55 6.84 -23.05
N ALA A 17 23.46 6.50 -24.34
CA ALA A 17 22.26 5.92 -24.93
C ALA A 17 21.94 4.54 -24.32
N THR A 18 22.96 3.69 -24.13
CA THR A 18 22.80 2.34 -23.56
C THR A 18 22.26 2.38 -22.14
N ILE A 19 22.62 3.39 -21.35
CA ILE A 19 22.12 3.54 -19.97
C ILE A 19 20.80 4.33 -19.94
N GLY A 20 20.70 5.39 -20.74
CA GLY A 20 19.57 6.31 -20.74
C GLY A 20 18.27 5.68 -21.21
N ILE A 21 18.32 4.84 -22.26
CA ILE A 21 17.15 4.16 -22.81
C ILE A 21 16.48 3.23 -21.78
N PRO A 22 17.17 2.26 -21.15
CA PRO A 22 16.55 1.42 -20.14
C PRO A 22 16.12 2.22 -18.90
N MET A 23 16.91 3.21 -18.48
CA MET A 23 16.55 4.07 -17.35
C MET A 23 15.24 4.82 -17.61
N ALA A 24 15.05 5.37 -18.82
CA ALA A 24 13.81 6.03 -19.21
C ALA A 24 12.61 5.06 -19.23
N LEU A 25 12.82 3.81 -19.67
CA LEU A 25 11.78 2.78 -19.66
C LEU A 25 11.35 2.44 -18.23
N VAL A 26 12.32 2.24 -17.33
CA VAL A 26 12.07 1.99 -15.90
C VAL A 26 11.33 3.18 -15.28
N TRP A 27 11.79 4.41 -15.53
CA TRP A 27 11.13 5.61 -15.03
C TRP A 27 9.68 5.74 -15.50
N ARG A 28 9.36 5.28 -16.72
CA ARG A 28 7.99 5.31 -17.25
C ARG A 28 7.08 4.26 -16.62
N GLN A 29 7.63 3.14 -16.17
CA GLN A 29 6.87 2.01 -15.62
C GLN A 29 6.81 2.00 -14.09
N ALA A 30 7.86 2.47 -13.42
CA ALA A 30 7.99 2.58 -11.97
C ALA A 30 6.76 3.23 -11.30
N PRO A 31 6.23 4.39 -11.74
CA PRO A 31 5.08 5.00 -11.09
C PRO A 31 3.84 4.10 -11.15
N ARG A 32 3.62 3.37 -12.25
CA ARG A 32 2.47 2.46 -12.39
C ARG A 32 2.58 1.22 -11.50
N TRP A 33 3.80 0.72 -11.29
CA TRP A 33 4.02 -0.42 -10.41
C TRP A 33 3.87 -0.02 -8.96
N LEU A 34 4.40 1.15 -8.60
CA LEU A 34 4.31 1.70 -7.25
C LEU A 34 2.86 2.00 -6.87
N THR A 35 2.08 2.65 -7.76
CA THR A 35 0.66 2.90 -7.52
C THR A 35 -0.12 1.61 -7.39
N ARG A 36 0.06 0.64 -8.29
CA ARG A 36 -0.61 -0.67 -8.17
C ARG A 36 -0.25 -1.42 -6.89
N ALA A 37 1.01 -1.35 -6.45
CA ALA A 37 1.43 -1.99 -5.21
C ALA A 37 0.80 -1.30 -3.99
N HIS A 38 0.74 0.04 -4.01
CA HIS A 38 0.06 0.84 -2.99
C HIS A 38 -1.44 0.54 -2.95
N ASP A 39 -2.12 0.59 -4.09
CA ASP A 39 -3.55 0.31 -4.24
C ASP A 39 -3.90 -1.10 -3.75
N ARG A 40 -3.07 -2.10 -4.06
CA ARG A 40 -3.24 -3.47 -3.56
C ARG A 40 -3.15 -3.55 -2.03
N ARG A 41 -2.24 -2.82 -1.40
CA ARG A 41 -2.11 -2.79 0.07
C ARG A 41 -3.31 -2.11 0.70
N VAL A 42 -3.75 -0.97 0.14
CA VAL A 42 -4.96 -0.27 0.58
C VAL A 42 -6.18 -1.18 0.46
N ALA A 43 -6.38 -1.83 -0.69
CA ALA A 43 -7.50 -2.75 -0.93
C ALA A 43 -7.46 -3.96 0.02
N PHE A 44 -6.27 -4.49 0.33
CA PHE A 44 -6.11 -5.57 1.29
C PHE A 44 -6.57 -5.17 2.70
N HIS A 45 -6.09 -4.02 3.21
CA HIS A 45 -6.47 -3.57 4.55
C HIS A 45 -7.95 -3.15 4.63
N GLN A 46 -8.51 -2.58 3.56
CA GLN A 46 -9.95 -2.32 3.47
C GLN A 46 -10.76 -3.62 3.54
N ALA A 47 -10.42 -4.62 2.72
CA ALA A 47 -11.09 -5.91 2.74
C ALA A 47 -10.96 -6.60 4.11
N ALA A 48 -9.79 -6.50 4.76
CA ALA A 48 -9.58 -7.04 6.11
C ALA A 48 -10.42 -6.33 7.17
N CYS A 49 -10.55 -5.00 7.11
CA CYS A 49 -11.45 -4.26 7.99
C CYS A 49 -12.91 -4.69 7.77
N ASP A 50 -13.37 -4.81 6.53
CA ASP A 50 -14.74 -5.20 6.20
C ASP A 50 -15.07 -6.63 6.66
N THR A 51 -14.14 -7.58 6.51
CA THR A 51 -14.34 -8.96 6.97
C THR A 51 -14.35 -9.05 8.48
N LEU A 52 -13.43 -8.37 9.17
CA LEU A 52 -13.39 -8.32 10.63
C LEU A 52 -14.61 -7.62 11.22
N HIS A 53 -15.12 -6.58 10.55
CA HIS A 53 -16.35 -5.90 10.94
C HIS A 53 -17.56 -6.85 10.88
N ARG A 54 -17.71 -7.62 9.79
CA ARG A 54 -18.77 -8.64 9.69
C ARG A 54 -18.59 -9.75 10.71
N ALA A 55 -17.36 -10.23 10.90
CA ALA A 55 -17.05 -11.25 11.90
C ALA A 55 -17.42 -10.79 13.31
N LEU A 56 -17.16 -9.53 13.68
CA LEU A 56 -17.57 -8.97 14.96
C LEU A 56 -19.09 -8.85 15.14
N ALA A 57 -19.85 -8.75 14.04
CA ALA A 57 -21.31 -8.70 14.08
C ALA A 57 -21.94 -10.11 14.16
N GLU A 58 -21.30 -11.12 13.59
CA GLU A 58 -21.82 -12.49 13.49
C GLU A 58 -21.32 -13.43 14.61
N THR A 59 -20.18 -13.12 15.24
CA THR A 59 -19.59 -14.00 16.26
C THR A 59 -20.39 -13.91 17.58
N PRO A 60 -20.76 -15.05 18.19
CA PRO A 60 -21.32 -15.07 19.54
C PRO A 60 -20.36 -14.37 20.52
N ARG A 61 -20.89 -13.69 21.55
CA ARG A 61 -20.08 -13.01 22.58
C ARG A 61 -19.24 -14.01 23.40
N ASP A 62 -18.13 -14.43 22.82
CA ASP A 62 -16.98 -15.02 23.50
C ASP A 62 -15.94 -13.90 23.68
N ASP A 63 -15.76 -13.47 24.93
CA ASP A 63 -14.94 -12.31 25.27
C ASP A 63 -13.51 -12.42 24.74
N ALA A 64 -12.92 -13.62 24.74
CA ALA A 64 -11.55 -13.84 24.28
C ALA A 64 -11.43 -13.70 22.75
N ASN A 65 -12.40 -14.23 22.01
CA ASN A 65 -12.39 -14.15 20.55
C ASN A 65 -12.75 -12.73 20.07
N HIS A 66 -13.73 -12.08 20.71
CA HIS A 66 -14.10 -10.69 20.42
C HIS A 66 -12.94 -9.72 20.66
N GLN A 67 -12.19 -9.87 21.75
CA GLN A 67 -11.01 -9.02 22.01
C GLN A 67 -9.93 -9.20 20.93
N ARG A 68 -9.69 -10.43 20.46
CA ARG A 68 -8.73 -10.71 19.38
C ARG A 68 -9.17 -10.07 18.06
N LEU A 69 -10.43 -10.24 17.67
CA LEU A 69 -10.99 -9.66 16.46
C LEU A 69 -10.94 -8.12 16.50
N ARG A 70 -11.22 -7.52 17.67
CA ARG A 70 -11.07 -6.06 17.87
C ARG A 70 -9.63 -5.60 17.74
N ALA A 71 -8.67 -6.29 18.35
CA ALA A 71 -7.26 -5.94 18.25
C ALA A 71 -6.78 -5.98 16.78
N GLN A 72 -7.16 -7.02 16.03
CA GLN A 72 -6.86 -7.14 14.60
C GLN A 72 -7.54 -6.04 13.77
N PHE A 73 -8.76 -5.64 14.11
CA PHE A 73 -9.43 -4.55 13.43
C PHE A 73 -8.72 -3.20 13.68
N ILE A 74 -8.32 -2.92 14.92
CA ILE A 74 -7.59 -1.69 15.28
C ILE A 74 -6.27 -1.64 14.50
N GLU A 75 -5.51 -2.73 14.48
CA GLU A 75 -4.24 -2.81 13.77
C GLU A 75 -4.40 -2.52 12.27
N ASN A 76 -5.38 -3.16 11.61
CA ASN A 76 -5.64 -2.96 10.18
C ASN A 76 -6.16 -1.54 9.89
N SER A 77 -7.01 -0.99 10.76
CA SER A 77 -7.53 0.38 10.61
C SER A 77 -6.42 1.43 10.74
N ASN A 78 -5.47 1.22 11.64
CA ASN A 78 -4.30 2.10 11.81
C ASN A 78 -3.34 1.98 10.62
N ALA A 79 -3.09 0.77 10.13
CA ALA A 79 -2.30 0.54 8.92
C ALA A 79 -2.94 1.21 7.69
N LEU A 80 -4.27 1.11 7.55
CA LEU A 80 -5.01 1.78 6.48
C LEU A 80 -4.92 3.30 6.59
N ARG A 81 -5.05 3.87 7.79
CA ARG A 81 -4.91 5.32 8.03
C ARG A 81 -3.51 5.83 7.71
N ALA A 82 -2.47 5.05 8.01
CA ALA A 82 -1.09 5.39 7.67
C ALA A 82 -0.82 5.35 6.16
N LEU A 83 -1.45 4.40 5.45
CA LEU A 83 -1.29 4.23 4.01
C LEU A 83 -2.14 5.21 3.19
N ALA A 84 -3.37 5.49 3.63
CA ALA A 84 -4.34 6.29 2.89
C ALA A 84 -5.18 7.15 3.86
N PRO A 85 -4.61 8.23 4.43
CA PRO A 85 -5.29 9.10 5.39
C PRO A 85 -6.54 9.79 4.82
N GLN A 86 -6.64 9.91 3.50
CA GLN A 86 -7.78 10.46 2.78
C GLN A 86 -9.00 9.54 2.73
N LEU A 87 -8.87 8.26 3.07
CA LEU A 87 -9.99 7.31 3.05
C LEU A 87 -10.73 7.31 4.39
N ALA A 88 -12.07 7.26 4.32
CA ALA A 88 -12.89 7.06 5.50
C ALA A 88 -12.64 5.66 6.06
N VAL A 89 -11.90 5.59 7.17
CA VAL A 89 -11.62 4.34 7.86
C VAL A 89 -12.80 4.03 8.79
N PRO A 90 -13.42 2.83 8.72
CA PRO A 90 -14.49 2.46 9.63
C PRO A 90 -13.99 2.47 11.08
N THR A 91 -14.69 3.17 11.97
CA THR A 91 -14.38 3.22 13.40
C THR A 91 -15.15 2.16 14.17
N LEU A 92 -14.49 1.55 15.16
CA LEU A 92 -15.07 0.50 16.00
C LEU A 92 -16.31 0.94 16.78
N ASP A 93 -16.42 2.24 17.06
CA ASP A 93 -17.57 2.86 17.74
C ASP A 93 -18.88 2.67 16.96
N ALA A 94 -18.82 2.49 15.64
CA ALA A 94 -20.00 2.24 14.82
C ALA A 94 -20.52 0.80 14.94
N VAL A 95 -19.71 -0.14 15.45
CA VAL A 95 -19.99 -1.60 15.40
C VAL A 95 -20.38 -2.14 16.76
N THR A 96 -19.77 -1.62 17.83
CA THR A 96 -20.13 -2.01 19.18
C THR A 96 -20.15 -0.78 20.07
N PRO A 97 -21.32 -0.38 20.62
CA PRO A 97 -21.30 0.50 21.77
C PRO A 97 -20.58 -0.26 22.89
N LEU A 98 -19.38 0.18 23.24
CA LEU A 98 -18.76 -0.26 24.48
C LEU A 98 -19.71 0.17 25.61
N PRO A 99 -20.10 -0.71 26.54
CA PRO A 99 -20.60 -0.23 27.81
C PRO A 99 -19.45 0.53 28.46
N LEU A 100 -19.55 1.86 28.51
CA LEU A 100 -18.76 2.66 29.45
C LEU A 100 -19.06 2.07 30.82
N ALA A 101 -18.10 1.33 31.38
CA ALA A 101 -18.17 0.93 32.77
C ALA A 101 -18.26 2.22 33.60
N ALA A 102 -19.40 2.38 34.28
CA ALA A 102 -19.68 3.44 35.23
C ALA A 102 -18.87 3.24 36.52
#